data_AF-A0A4R9EJA0-F1
#
_entry.id   AF-A0A4R9EJA0-F1
#
_cell.length_a   1.000
_cell.length_b   1.000
_cell.length_c   1.000
_cell.angle_alpha   90.00
_cell.angle_beta   90.00
_cell.angle_gamma   90.00
#
_symmetry.space_group_name_H-M   'P 1'
#
loop_
_entity.id
_entity.type
_entity.pdbx_description
1 polymer ?
#
loop_
_entity_poly.entity_id
_entity_poly.type
_entity_poly.pdbx_seq_one_letter_code
_entity_poly.pdbx_strand_id
1 'polypeptide(L)'
;MNLSRPRPRLLRRAPFAAAAVVVLAGCGSVDGLDAGEPAPSVSVQPRREPLWPAWSGTSSKAPGADTASRQPPPTSRQPPAATHQPPPEPLDGLPDVGKKGIGGLDFREVLRAGPRMRALADRPAIERPGRAGLRPPMLTDLTGDGKPELLVAADTESGRGVLAAYRALGGRVYPVLFASGKRVSIETLGPDLLRRLRTH
;
A
#
# COMPACT_ATOMS: atom_id res chain seq x y z
N MET A 1 -47.23 -67.86 -4.09
CA MET A 1 -45.75 -67.82 -3.94
C MET A 1 -45.38 -66.71 -2.97
N ASN A 2 -44.39 -67.00 -2.12
CA ASN A 2 -43.75 -66.17 -1.08
C ASN A 2 -44.53 -65.86 0.21
N LEU A 3 -44.37 -66.79 1.16
CA LEU A 3 -44.41 -66.61 2.61
C LEU A 3 -43.15 -65.86 3.10
N SER A 4 -43.29 -64.95 4.07
CA SER A 4 -42.24 -64.73 5.09
C SER A 4 -42.77 -64.09 6.39
N ARG A 5 -43.00 -65.01 7.32
CA ARG A 5 -42.94 -65.07 8.81
C ARG A 5 -43.15 -63.84 9.73
N PRO A 6 -43.80 -64.05 10.91
CA PRO A 6 -43.99 -63.08 11.98
C PRO A 6 -42.93 -63.13 13.12
N ARG A 7 -42.68 -61.95 13.73
CA ARG A 7 -42.50 -61.55 15.17
C ARG A 7 -41.90 -62.55 16.19
N PRO A 8 -41.06 -62.11 17.18
CA PRO A 8 -41.60 -61.40 18.35
C PRO A 8 -40.69 -60.38 19.07
N ARG A 9 -41.32 -59.78 20.09
CA ARG A 9 -40.98 -58.63 20.93
C ARG A 9 -40.20 -59.03 22.21
N LEU A 10 -39.39 -58.06 22.66
CA LEU A 10 -39.21 -57.55 24.03
C LEU A 10 -38.44 -58.33 25.12
N LEU A 11 -37.46 -57.56 25.66
CA LEU A 11 -37.21 -57.18 27.07
C LEU A 11 -36.31 -58.02 28.01
N ARG A 12 -35.34 -57.26 28.55
CA ARG A 12 -34.77 -57.21 29.91
C ARG A 12 -33.65 -58.20 30.26
N ARG A 13 -32.46 -57.64 30.54
CA ARG A 13 -31.98 -57.28 31.89
C ARG A 13 -30.67 -56.47 31.81
N ALA A 14 -30.65 -55.30 32.45
CA ALA A 14 -29.45 -54.56 32.90
C ALA A 14 -28.93 -55.22 34.21
N PRO A 15 -27.78 -54.86 34.87
CA PRO A 15 -27.23 -53.50 35.00
C PRO A 15 -25.68 -53.35 35.23
N PHE A 16 -25.27 -52.09 35.46
CA PHE A 16 -24.03 -51.58 36.10
C PHE A 16 -22.68 -51.66 35.35
N ALA A 17 -22.20 -50.49 34.90
CA ALA A 17 -20.85 -50.01 35.20
C ALA A 17 -20.82 -48.48 35.08
N ALA A 18 -20.55 -47.80 36.19
CA ALA A 18 -20.38 -46.36 36.25
C ALA A 18 -19.07 -45.96 35.54
N ALA A 19 -19.17 -45.20 34.45
CA ALA A 19 -18.01 -44.58 33.83
C ALA A 19 -17.70 -43.27 34.56
N ALA A 20 -16.63 -43.26 35.34
CA ALA A 20 -16.05 -42.05 35.89
C ALA A 20 -15.57 -41.15 34.74
N VAL A 21 -16.20 -39.99 34.58
CA VAL A 21 -15.69 -38.93 33.71
C VAL A 21 -14.54 -38.26 34.45
N VAL A 22 -13.31 -38.60 34.07
CA VAL A 22 -12.14 -37.83 34.46
C VAL A 22 -12.18 -36.52 33.67
N VAL A 23 -12.53 -35.43 34.35
CA VAL A 23 -12.28 -34.08 33.84
C VAL A 23 -10.77 -33.86 33.96
N LEU A 24 -10.05 -34.09 32.86
CA LEU A 24 -8.69 -33.58 32.72
C LEU A 24 -8.79 -32.06 32.64
N ALA A 25 -8.65 -31.42 33.81
CA ALA A 25 -8.25 -30.03 33.90
C ALA A 25 -6.86 -29.91 33.26
N GLY A 26 -6.84 -29.63 31.96
CA GLY A 26 -5.64 -29.18 31.26
C GLY A 26 -5.30 -27.79 31.74
N CYS A 27 -4.56 -27.69 32.84
CA CYS A 27 -3.68 -26.55 33.08
C CYS A 27 -2.65 -26.56 31.96
N GLY A 28 -2.90 -25.81 30.89
CA GLY A 28 -1.86 -25.49 29.91
C GLY A 28 -0.74 -24.78 30.64
N SER A 29 0.39 -25.46 30.81
CA SER A 29 1.62 -24.89 31.32
C SER A 29 2.03 -23.72 30.43
N VAL A 30 2.38 -22.60 31.07
CA VAL A 30 2.93 -21.38 30.47
C VAL A 30 4.42 -21.53 30.12
N ASP A 31 4.82 -22.70 29.62
CA ASP A 31 6.19 -22.98 29.18
C ASP A 31 6.23 -23.11 27.66
N GLY A 32 6.07 -21.96 26.99
CA GLY A 32 6.09 -21.86 25.53
C GLY A 32 7.49 -21.81 24.92
N LEU A 33 8.50 -22.46 25.51
CA LEU A 33 9.86 -22.54 24.97
C LEU A 33 10.52 -23.87 25.39
N ASP A 34 10.12 -24.97 24.75
CA ASP A 34 10.82 -26.25 24.89
C ASP A 34 12.25 -26.11 24.35
N ALA A 35 13.26 -26.50 25.12
CA ALA A 35 14.69 -26.25 24.87
C ALA A 35 15.29 -27.02 23.67
N GLY A 36 14.45 -27.56 22.79
CA GLY A 36 14.84 -28.40 21.64
C GLY A 36 14.08 -28.13 20.35
N GLU A 37 13.08 -27.24 20.34
CA GLU A 37 12.42 -26.87 19.08
C GLU A 37 13.24 -25.79 18.35
N PRO A 38 13.56 -25.99 17.05
CA PRO A 38 14.16 -24.94 16.24
C PRO A 38 13.26 -23.70 16.29
N ALA A 39 13.84 -22.55 16.64
CA ALA A 39 13.11 -21.29 16.58
C ALA A 39 12.41 -21.16 15.22
N PRO A 40 11.12 -20.76 15.16
CA PRO A 40 10.44 -20.54 13.91
C PRO A 40 11.29 -19.64 13.02
N SER A 41 11.45 -20.04 11.76
CA SER A 41 12.22 -19.24 10.81
C SER A 41 11.64 -17.83 10.74
N VAL A 42 12.47 -16.84 11.06
CA VAL A 42 12.06 -15.43 11.06
C VAL A 42 11.64 -15.06 9.65
N SER A 43 10.41 -14.58 9.48
CA SER A 43 9.93 -14.08 8.20
C SER A 43 10.86 -12.98 7.68
N VAL A 44 11.25 -13.08 6.41
CA VAL A 44 12.05 -12.04 5.75
C VAL A 44 11.27 -10.74 5.79
N GLN A 45 11.81 -9.75 6.49
CA GLN A 45 11.22 -8.42 6.51
C GLN A 45 11.35 -7.78 5.12
N PRO A 46 10.28 -7.19 4.57
CA PRO A 46 10.35 -6.49 3.29
C PRO A 46 11.39 -5.36 3.38
N ARG A 47 12.17 -5.20 2.31
CA ARG A 47 13.19 -4.15 2.21
C ARG A 47 12.60 -2.91 1.57
N ARG A 48 13.16 -1.76 1.92
CA ARG A 48 12.79 -0.48 1.29
C ARG A 48 13.49 -0.35 -0.06
N GLU A 49 12.73 -0.01 -1.09
CA GLU A 49 13.28 0.17 -2.44
C GLU A 49 12.95 1.57 -2.97
N PRO A 50 13.95 2.39 -3.35
CA PRO A 50 13.69 3.73 -3.87
C PRO A 50 13.08 3.65 -5.27
N LEU A 51 11.93 4.30 -5.48
CA LEU A 51 11.28 4.37 -6.80
C LEU A 51 12.11 5.15 -7.83
N TRP A 52 12.82 6.17 -7.37
CA TRP A 52 13.75 6.95 -8.18
C TRP A 52 15.12 6.97 -7.50
N PRO A 53 15.99 5.96 -7.73
CA PRO A 53 17.28 5.85 -7.04
C PRO A 53 18.18 7.08 -7.23
N ALA A 54 18.15 7.71 -8.41
CA ALA A 54 18.90 8.94 -8.65
C ALA A 54 18.43 10.14 -7.78
N TRP A 55 17.23 10.07 -7.20
CA TRP A 55 16.66 11.06 -6.28
C TRP A 55 16.65 10.60 -4.82
N SER A 56 17.11 9.39 -4.52
CA SER A 56 17.21 8.88 -3.13
C SER A 56 18.54 9.21 -2.45
N GLY A 57 19.50 9.81 -3.17
CA GLY A 57 20.81 10.20 -2.65
C GLY A 57 20.83 11.47 -1.79
N THR A 58 21.88 11.62 -0.97
CA THR A 58 22.15 12.76 -0.09
C THR A 58 22.61 14.04 -0.82
N SER A 59 22.52 14.11 -2.15
CA SER A 59 23.07 15.23 -2.93
C SER A 59 22.41 16.56 -2.54
N SER A 60 23.25 17.47 -2.00
CA SER A 60 22.90 18.82 -1.57
C SER A 60 22.57 19.76 -2.73
N LYS A 61 22.81 19.36 -3.99
CA LYS A 61 22.60 20.19 -5.20
C LYS A 61 21.19 20.07 -5.80
N ALA A 62 20.17 20.18 -4.96
CA ALA A 62 18.84 20.59 -5.42
C ALA A 62 18.74 22.12 -5.26
N PRO A 63 18.27 22.89 -6.27
CA PRO A 63 18.07 24.32 -6.13
C PRO A 63 17.25 24.65 -4.87
N GLY A 64 17.72 25.61 -4.05
CA GLY A 64 17.02 26.07 -2.83
C GLY A 64 17.50 25.47 -1.51
N ALA A 65 18.75 25.02 -1.41
CA ALA A 65 19.34 24.47 -0.17
C ALA A 65 19.48 25.50 0.98
N ASP A 66 19.28 26.80 0.72
CA ASP A 66 19.81 27.88 1.57
C ASP A 66 18.73 28.65 2.36
N THR A 67 17.46 28.23 2.34
CA THR A 67 16.39 28.88 3.14
C THR A 67 15.79 27.92 4.17
N ALA A 68 16.54 27.75 5.26
CA ALA A 68 16.06 27.17 6.52
C ALA A 68 15.28 28.24 7.31
N SER A 69 13.96 28.32 7.11
CA SER A 69 13.08 28.97 8.10
C SER A 69 12.61 27.92 9.10
N ARG A 70 12.90 28.19 10.38
CA ARG A 70 12.45 27.44 11.56
C ARG A 70 10.95 27.15 11.49
N GLN A 71 10.59 25.87 11.53
CA GLN A 71 9.22 25.45 11.83
C GLN A 71 9.09 25.37 13.36
N PRO A 72 8.15 26.07 14.02
CA PRO A 72 7.93 25.90 15.45
C PRO A 72 7.41 24.49 15.75
N PRO A 73 7.68 23.95 16.95
CA PRO A 73 7.27 22.59 17.33
C PRO A 73 5.74 22.43 17.27
N PRO A 74 5.22 21.24 16.91
CA PRO A 74 3.79 20.99 16.91
C PRO A 74 3.27 21.12 18.34
N THR A 75 2.41 22.10 18.59
CA THR A 75 1.68 22.21 19.86
C THR A 75 0.65 21.09 19.94
N SER A 76 0.82 20.19 20.91
CA SER A 76 -0.08 19.08 21.23
C SER A 76 -1.45 19.59 21.68
N ARG A 77 -2.35 19.87 20.72
CA ARG A 77 -3.82 19.88 20.89
C ARG A 77 -4.51 20.13 19.55
N GLN A 78 -4.41 19.18 18.63
CA GLN A 78 -5.35 19.10 17.52
C GLN A 78 -6.04 17.73 17.61
N PRO A 79 -7.35 17.67 17.91
CA PRO A 79 -8.08 16.40 17.85
C PRO A 79 -7.96 15.84 16.43
N PRO A 80 -7.90 14.50 16.25
CA PRO A 80 -7.80 13.90 14.94
C PRO A 80 -9.04 14.31 14.15
N ALA A 81 -8.85 15.12 13.11
CA ALA A 81 -9.90 15.39 12.15
C ALA A 81 -10.27 14.04 11.51
N ALA A 82 -11.50 13.59 11.74
CA ALA A 82 -12.08 12.49 10.99
C ALA A 82 -12.16 12.94 9.52
N THR A 83 -11.16 12.58 8.73
CA THR A 83 -11.08 12.89 7.30
C THR A 83 -11.99 11.94 6.53
N HIS A 84 -13.30 12.18 6.56
CA HIS A 84 -14.16 11.74 5.46
C HIS A 84 -13.82 12.62 4.23
N GLN A 85 -12.69 12.31 3.59
CA GLN A 85 -12.49 12.76 2.22
C GLN A 85 -13.48 12.01 1.34
N PRO A 86 -14.27 12.69 0.49
CA PRO A 86 -15.09 12.00 -0.48
C PRO A 86 -14.20 11.11 -1.36
N PRO A 87 -14.70 9.94 -1.82
CA PRO A 87 -13.96 9.09 -2.73
C PRO A 87 -13.46 9.90 -3.94
N PRO A 88 -12.22 9.66 -4.39
CA PRO A 88 -11.69 10.37 -5.55
C PRO A 88 -12.58 10.11 -6.77
N GLU A 89 -12.84 11.16 -7.54
CA GLU A 89 -13.56 11.05 -8.80
C GLU A 89 -12.62 10.60 -9.92
N PRO A 90 -13.14 9.85 -10.90
CA PRO A 90 -12.37 9.45 -12.07
C PRO A 90 -11.99 10.66 -12.91
N LEU A 91 -10.82 10.60 -13.55
CA LEU A 91 -10.38 11.61 -14.50
C LEU A 91 -11.22 11.56 -15.77
N ASP A 92 -11.57 12.73 -16.28
CA ASP A 92 -12.33 12.89 -17.52
C ASP A 92 -11.41 13.05 -18.73
N GLY A 93 -11.95 12.76 -19.92
CA GLY A 93 -11.24 12.97 -21.19
C GLY A 93 -10.14 11.95 -21.50
N LEU A 94 -10.00 10.89 -20.68
CA LEU A 94 -9.11 9.77 -20.97
C LEU A 94 -9.86 8.63 -21.67
N PRO A 95 -9.20 7.90 -22.60
CA PRO A 95 -9.78 6.71 -23.18
C PRO A 95 -9.96 5.60 -22.13
N ASP A 96 -10.82 4.63 -22.44
CA ASP A 96 -10.93 3.42 -21.63
C ASP A 96 -9.59 2.69 -21.57
N VAL A 97 -9.19 2.29 -20.37
CA VAL A 97 -7.86 1.73 -20.10
C VAL A 97 -7.69 0.32 -20.71
N GLY A 98 -8.80 -0.41 -20.92
CA GLY A 98 -8.81 -1.73 -21.55
C GLY A 98 -7.88 -2.76 -20.90
N LYS A 99 -7.45 -3.75 -21.69
CA LYS A 99 -6.60 -4.87 -21.23
C LYS A 99 -5.16 -4.48 -20.94
N LYS A 100 -4.67 -3.38 -21.53
CA LYS A 100 -3.28 -2.92 -21.35
C LYS A 100 -3.06 -2.26 -19.99
N GLY A 101 -4.13 -1.98 -19.24
CA GLY A 101 -4.02 -1.31 -17.95
C GLY A 101 -3.48 0.12 -18.12
N ILE A 102 -3.25 0.79 -16.99
CA ILE A 102 -2.85 2.21 -16.99
C ILE A 102 -1.51 2.44 -17.70
N GLY A 103 -0.65 1.41 -17.77
CA GLY A 103 0.62 1.46 -18.51
C GLY A 103 0.47 1.55 -20.03
N GLY A 104 -0.73 1.34 -20.58
CA GLY A 104 -1.02 1.55 -21.99
C GLY A 104 -1.36 2.99 -22.38
N LEU A 105 -1.51 3.90 -21.41
CA LEU A 105 -1.86 5.31 -21.64
C LEU A 105 -0.60 6.18 -21.79
N ASP A 106 -0.71 7.30 -22.50
CA ASP A 106 0.29 8.37 -22.38
C ASP A 106 0.15 9.02 -20.99
N PHE A 107 1.18 8.88 -20.16
CA PHE A 107 1.19 9.46 -18.82
C PHE A 107 1.00 10.98 -18.85
N ARG A 108 1.42 11.68 -19.90
CA ARG A 108 1.20 13.13 -20.03
C ARG A 108 -0.27 13.48 -20.22
N GLU A 109 -1.02 12.67 -20.96
CA GLU A 109 -2.47 12.83 -21.07
C GLU A 109 -3.14 12.62 -19.71
N VAL A 110 -2.70 11.62 -18.94
CA VAL A 110 -3.17 11.41 -17.56
C VAL A 110 -2.90 12.64 -16.69
N LEU A 111 -1.71 13.25 -16.79
CA LEU A 111 -1.39 14.49 -16.06
C LEU A 111 -2.27 15.67 -16.50
N ARG A 112 -2.54 15.82 -17.80
CA ARG A 112 -3.39 16.91 -18.34
C ARG A 112 -4.84 16.80 -17.87
N ALA A 113 -5.35 15.57 -17.76
CA ALA A 113 -6.68 15.29 -17.23
C ALA A 113 -6.80 15.58 -15.73
N GLY A 114 -5.70 15.45 -14.97
CA GLY A 114 -5.68 15.71 -13.53
C GLY A 114 -5.54 17.20 -13.18
N PRO A 115 -6.48 17.83 -12.44
CA PRO A 115 -6.42 19.27 -12.15
C PRO A 115 -5.17 19.66 -11.34
N ARG A 116 -4.68 18.78 -10.47
CA ARG A 116 -3.50 19.04 -9.63
C ARG A 116 -2.17 18.93 -10.38
N MET A 117 -2.13 18.20 -11.49
CA MET A 117 -0.89 17.93 -12.25
C MET A 117 -0.89 18.58 -13.64
N ARG A 118 -2.02 19.12 -14.10
CA ARG A 118 -2.17 19.71 -15.44
C ARG A 118 -1.09 20.73 -15.78
N ALA A 119 -0.77 21.63 -14.86
CA ALA A 119 0.26 22.65 -15.06
C ALA A 119 1.70 22.09 -15.17
N LEU A 120 1.90 20.81 -14.84
CA LEU A 120 3.19 20.12 -14.89
C LEU A 120 3.30 19.17 -16.10
N ALA A 121 2.21 18.93 -16.84
CA ALA A 121 2.16 17.88 -17.86
C ALA A 121 3.11 18.12 -19.05
N ASP A 122 3.32 19.38 -19.41
CA ASP A 122 4.16 19.77 -20.55
C ASP A 122 5.60 20.10 -20.14
N ARG A 123 5.97 19.80 -18.89
CA ARG A 123 7.35 19.99 -18.42
C ARG A 123 8.29 18.98 -19.08
N PRO A 124 9.56 19.33 -19.28
CA PRO A 124 10.53 18.41 -19.87
C PRO A 124 10.72 17.18 -18.98
N ALA A 125 10.95 16.02 -19.59
CA ALA A 125 11.38 14.85 -18.86
C ALA A 125 12.83 15.03 -18.33
N ILE A 126 13.12 14.48 -17.16
CA ILE A 126 14.40 14.58 -16.48
C ILE A 126 14.86 13.20 -16.04
N GLU A 127 16.10 12.83 -16.40
CA GLU A 127 16.67 11.52 -16.06
C GLU A 127 17.52 11.55 -14.78
N ARG A 128 17.80 12.75 -14.29
CA ARG A 128 18.61 12.98 -13.08
C ARG A 128 18.14 14.23 -12.34
N PRO A 129 18.37 14.32 -11.02
CA PRO A 129 18.07 15.51 -10.25
C PRO A 129 18.88 16.73 -10.71
N GLY A 130 18.44 17.91 -10.28
CA GLY A 130 19.15 19.18 -10.46
C GLY A 130 18.53 20.15 -11.45
N ARG A 131 17.44 19.78 -12.12
CA ARG A 131 16.62 20.67 -12.94
C ARG A 131 15.13 20.42 -12.71
N ALA A 132 14.31 21.43 -12.95
CA ALA A 132 12.86 21.27 -12.93
C ALA A 132 12.40 20.38 -14.11
N GLY A 133 11.38 19.56 -13.87
CA GLY A 133 10.77 18.70 -14.87
C GLY A 133 10.16 17.42 -14.32
N LEU A 134 9.66 16.57 -15.22
CA LEU A 134 9.00 15.31 -14.92
C LEU A 134 10.03 14.19 -14.79
N ARG A 135 10.03 13.48 -13.67
CA ARG A 135 10.82 12.24 -13.51
C ARG A 135 10.22 11.15 -14.40
N PRO A 136 10.98 10.08 -14.72
CA PRO A 136 10.43 8.96 -15.49
C PRO A 136 9.20 8.38 -14.77
N PRO A 137 8.08 8.13 -15.47
CA PRO A 137 6.90 7.54 -14.85
C PRO A 137 7.21 6.13 -14.37
N MET A 138 6.68 5.75 -13.21
CA MET A 138 6.84 4.42 -12.63
C MET A 138 5.51 3.68 -12.66
N LEU A 139 5.57 2.38 -12.97
CA LEU A 139 4.44 1.46 -12.88
C LEU A 139 4.74 0.45 -11.77
N THR A 140 3.90 0.41 -10.74
CA THR A 140 4.13 -0.44 -9.56
C THR A 140 2.80 -0.89 -9.01
N ASP A 141 2.65 -2.18 -8.72
CA ASP A 141 1.49 -2.71 -8.00
C ASP A 141 1.64 -2.42 -6.51
N LEU A 142 0.96 -1.37 -6.07
CA LEU A 142 0.93 -0.90 -4.69
C LEU A 142 -0.25 -1.48 -3.91
N THR A 143 -1.17 -2.17 -4.57
CA THR A 143 -2.36 -2.73 -3.92
C THR A 143 -2.27 -4.24 -3.74
N GLY A 144 -1.32 -4.89 -4.41
CA GLY A 144 -1.14 -6.34 -4.43
C GLY A 144 -2.20 -7.06 -5.28
N ASP A 145 -2.92 -6.34 -6.15
CA ASP A 145 -4.00 -6.90 -6.98
C ASP A 145 -3.52 -7.38 -8.36
N GLY A 146 -2.21 -7.32 -8.61
CA GLY A 146 -1.57 -7.69 -9.87
C GLY A 146 -1.69 -6.64 -10.98
N LYS A 147 -2.28 -5.47 -10.70
CA LYS A 147 -2.40 -4.36 -11.66
C LYS A 147 -1.56 -3.18 -11.17
N PRO A 148 -0.67 -2.65 -12.02
CA PRO A 148 0.17 -1.55 -11.60
C PRO A 148 -0.62 -0.24 -11.47
N GLU A 149 -0.31 0.54 -10.45
CA GLU A 149 -0.57 1.97 -10.39
C GLU A 149 0.48 2.75 -11.19
N LEU A 150 0.07 3.91 -11.74
CA LEU A 150 0.97 4.87 -12.38
C LEU A 150 1.41 5.92 -11.35
N LEU A 151 2.72 6.05 -11.16
CA LEU A 151 3.32 7.06 -10.31
C LEU A 151 4.11 8.05 -11.16
N VAL A 152 3.84 9.34 -10.94
CA VAL A 152 4.56 10.42 -11.62
C VAL A 152 5.01 11.44 -10.60
N ALA A 153 6.31 11.76 -10.65
CA ALA A 153 6.90 12.80 -9.84
C ALA A 153 7.42 13.95 -10.70
N ALA A 154 7.39 15.15 -10.15
CA ALA A 154 7.89 16.36 -10.79
C ALA A 154 8.73 17.18 -9.81
N ASP A 155 9.82 17.74 -10.31
CA ASP A 155 10.60 18.76 -9.61
C ASP A 155 10.24 20.14 -10.19
N THR A 156 9.98 21.11 -9.30
CA THR A 156 9.60 22.48 -9.68
C THR A 156 10.78 23.44 -9.54
N GLU A 157 10.69 24.61 -10.17
CA GLU A 157 11.70 25.68 -10.05
C GLU A 157 11.93 26.11 -8.59
N SER A 158 10.88 26.05 -7.75
CA SER A 158 10.97 26.41 -6.33
C SER A 158 11.70 25.36 -5.48
N GLY A 159 12.27 24.31 -6.10
CA GLY A 159 12.91 23.19 -5.38
C GLY A 159 11.91 22.26 -4.67
N ARG A 160 10.60 22.38 -4.97
CA ARG A 160 9.58 21.48 -4.44
C ARG A 160 9.44 20.26 -5.34
N GLY A 161 9.31 19.10 -4.72
CA GLY A 161 8.89 17.87 -5.39
C GLY A 161 7.39 17.69 -5.26
N VAL A 162 6.77 17.15 -6.30
CA VAL A 162 5.37 16.75 -6.36
C VAL A 162 5.31 15.28 -6.76
N LEU A 163 4.40 14.51 -6.16
CA LEU A 163 4.07 13.14 -6.52
C LEU A 163 2.56 13.05 -6.74
N ALA A 164 2.17 12.38 -7.82
CA ALA A 164 0.83 11.86 -8.02
C ALA A 164 0.88 10.35 -8.27
N ALA A 165 -0.09 9.62 -7.72
CA ALA A 165 -0.33 8.23 -8.07
C ALA A 165 -1.76 8.06 -8.60
N TYR A 166 -1.91 7.20 -9.61
CA TYR A 166 -3.15 6.94 -10.30
C TYR A 166 -3.40 5.44 -10.39
N ARG A 167 -4.66 5.05 -10.28
CA ARG A 167 -5.11 3.65 -10.40
C ARG A 167 -6.15 3.52 -11.50
N ALA A 168 -6.12 2.40 -12.24
CA ALA A 168 -7.20 2.03 -13.12
C ALA A 168 -8.23 1.15 -12.40
N LEU A 169 -9.50 1.56 -12.41
CA LEU A 169 -10.61 0.81 -11.83
C LEU A 169 -11.83 0.91 -12.74
N GLY A 170 -12.41 -0.24 -13.12
CA GLY A 170 -13.60 -0.27 -13.99
C GLY A 170 -13.42 0.47 -15.32
N GLY A 171 -12.24 0.36 -15.93
CA GLY A 171 -11.92 1.03 -17.20
C GLY A 171 -11.61 2.53 -17.10
N ARG A 172 -11.69 3.12 -15.90
CA ARG A 172 -11.44 4.54 -15.64
C ARG A 172 -10.20 4.76 -14.79
N VAL A 173 -9.60 5.94 -14.88
CA VAL A 173 -8.40 6.32 -14.11
C VAL A 173 -8.79 7.19 -12.93
N TYR A 174 -8.31 6.86 -11.73
CA TYR A 174 -8.59 7.58 -10.49
C TYR A 174 -7.30 8.13 -9.89
N PRO A 175 -7.26 9.39 -9.43
CA PRO A 175 -6.18 9.88 -8.60
C PRO A 175 -6.29 9.27 -7.19
N VAL A 176 -5.27 8.54 -6.74
CA VAL A 176 -5.28 7.88 -5.42
C VAL A 176 -4.42 8.60 -4.39
N LEU A 177 -3.34 9.25 -4.83
CA LEU A 177 -2.45 10.01 -3.97
C LEU A 177 -1.98 11.28 -4.66
N PHE A 178 -1.91 12.35 -3.88
CA PHE A 178 -1.17 13.56 -4.24
C PHE A 178 -0.36 14.02 -3.04
N ALA A 179 0.93 14.24 -3.24
CA ALA A 179 1.82 14.75 -2.22
C ALA A 179 2.73 15.83 -2.81
N SER A 180 3.07 16.83 -2.01
CA SER A 180 4.05 17.84 -2.37
C SER A 180 4.88 18.23 -1.15
N GLY A 181 6.13 18.63 -1.37
CA GLY A 181 7.01 18.98 -0.27
C GLY A 181 8.38 19.46 -0.73
N LYS A 182 9.16 20.00 0.21
CA LYS A 182 10.59 20.22 0.00
C LYS A 182 11.26 18.85 -0.08
N ARG A 183 11.98 18.57 -1.19
CA ARG A 183 12.76 17.33 -1.39
C ARG A 183 11.97 16.03 -1.15
N VAL A 184 11.08 15.71 -2.09
CA VAL A 184 10.30 14.45 -2.05
C VAL A 184 11.14 13.28 -2.59
N SER A 185 11.50 12.35 -1.70
CA SER A 185 11.97 11.00 -2.05
C SER A 185 10.91 9.97 -1.68
N ILE A 186 10.65 9.05 -2.60
CA ILE A 186 9.64 8.00 -2.45
C ILE A 186 10.32 6.64 -2.51
N GLU A 187 9.98 5.81 -1.54
CA GLU A 187 10.42 4.43 -1.40
C GLU A 187 9.18 3.54 -1.36
N THR A 188 9.28 2.29 -1.79
CA THR A 188 8.29 1.24 -1.53
C THR A 188 8.76 0.37 -0.36
N LEU A 189 7.81 -0.18 0.39
CA LEU A 189 8.02 -1.24 1.38
C LEU A 189 6.95 -2.31 1.15
N GLY A 190 7.24 -3.27 0.27
CA GLY A 190 6.19 -4.12 -0.30
C GLY A 190 5.17 -3.27 -1.06
N PRO A 191 3.85 -3.37 -0.76
CA PRO A 191 2.82 -2.56 -1.41
C PRO A 191 2.79 -1.09 -0.93
N ASP A 192 3.41 -0.78 0.20
CA ASP A 192 3.26 0.54 0.81
C ASP A 192 4.18 1.60 0.19
N LEU A 193 3.67 2.82 0.00
CA LEU A 193 4.46 4.00 -0.35
C LEU A 193 4.96 4.73 0.89
N LEU A 194 6.27 4.82 1.01
CA LEU A 194 6.94 5.63 2.04
C LEU A 194 7.38 6.98 1.44
N ARG A 195 6.82 8.06 1.99
CA ARG A 195 7.30 9.42 1.71
C ARG A 195 8.30 9.83 2.80
N ARG A 196 9.56 9.98 2.43
CA ARG A 196 10.57 10.48 3.38
C ARG A 196 10.57 12.00 3.37
N LEU A 197 10.26 12.58 4.52
CA LEU A 197 10.48 13.99 4.81
C LEU A 197 11.82 14.07 5.53
N ARG A 198 12.80 14.81 4.98
CA ARG A 198 14.01 15.11 5.74
C ARG A 198 13.73 16.30 6.65
N THR A 199 13.66 16.04 7.94
CA THR A 199 13.93 17.03 8.98
C THR A 199 15.43 17.23 9.05
N HIS A 200 15.86 18.49 9.07
CA HIS A 200 17.26 18.87 9.27
C HIS A 200 17.74 18.45 10.66
#